data_AF-A0A835HJK0-F1
#
_entry.id   AF-A0A835HJK0-F1
#
_cell.length_a   1.000
_cell.length_b   1.000
_cell.length_c   1.000
_cell.angle_alpha   90.00
_cell.angle_beta   90.00
_cell.angle_gamma   90.00
#
_symmetry.space_group_name_H-M   'P 1'
#
loop_
_entity.id
_entity.type
_entity.pdbx_description
1 polymer ?
#
loop_
_entity_poly.entity_id
_entity_poly.type
_entity_poly.pdbx_seq_one_letter_code
_entity_poly.pdbx_strand_id
1 'polypeptide(L)'
;MAGKNLYMRFTCSTGDAIGMNMVSKGVQNVLDFLQNDFPDMDAISISGNFCSDKKPSVVNWIEGRGKSLVCEAIIKEEAVRKVLKTTVPALVELNMLKNLTGSAVVGALGGFNAHASNIVSLPDL
;
A
#
# COMPACT_ATOMS: atom_id res chain seq x y z
N MET A 1 4.06 0.67 -23.15
CA MET A 1 5.20 0.07 -23.89
C MET A 1 6.38 -0.01 -22.93
N ALA A 2 6.92 -1.21 -22.70
CA ALA A 2 8.15 -1.43 -21.92
C ALA A 2 9.27 -2.07 -22.76
N GLY A 3 9.06 -2.35 -24.05
CA GLY A 3 10.11 -2.78 -24.98
C GLY A 3 10.95 -3.94 -24.45
N LYS A 4 12.27 -3.74 -24.43
CA LYS A 4 13.25 -4.68 -23.88
C LYS A 4 13.47 -4.52 -22.37
N ASN A 5 12.78 -3.59 -21.73
CA ASN A 5 12.94 -3.33 -20.30
C ASN A 5 12.10 -4.31 -19.49
N LEU A 6 12.74 -4.95 -18.52
CA LEU A 6 12.09 -5.85 -17.57
C LEU A 6 12.01 -5.17 -16.19
N TYR A 7 10.81 -5.14 -15.61
CA TYR A 7 10.56 -4.63 -14.25
C TYR A 7 10.23 -5.80 -13.34
N MET A 8 11.19 -6.21 -12.51
CA MET A 8 11.01 -7.33 -11.58
C MET A 8 10.55 -6.83 -10.22
N ARG A 9 9.53 -7.49 -9.64
CA ARG A 9 9.04 -7.20 -8.29
C ARG A 9 9.38 -8.35 -7.35
N PHE A 10 10.48 -8.19 -6.64
CA PHE A 10 10.89 -9.14 -5.61
C PHE A 10 10.06 -8.97 -4.34
N THR A 11 9.57 -10.08 -3.79
CA THR A 11 8.77 -10.11 -2.56
C THR A 11 9.37 -11.13 -1.61
N CYS A 12 9.63 -10.73 -0.36
CA CYS A 12 10.19 -11.61 0.67
C CYS A 12 9.74 -11.19 2.07
N SER A 13 9.84 -12.12 3.03
CA SER A 13 9.62 -11.84 4.45
C SER A 13 10.90 -11.30 5.09
N THR A 14 10.76 -10.29 5.95
CA THR A 14 11.89 -9.61 6.61
C THR A 14 11.82 -9.68 8.15
N GLY A 15 11.02 -10.62 8.67
CA GLY A 15 10.75 -10.72 10.11
C GLY A 15 10.04 -9.47 10.63
N ASP A 16 10.59 -8.91 11.71
CA ASP A 16 10.09 -7.70 12.37
C ASP A 16 10.69 -6.41 11.79
N ALA A 17 11.69 -6.52 10.91
CA ALA A 17 12.26 -5.36 10.25
C ALA A 17 11.33 -4.87 9.12
N ILE A 18 11.26 -3.54 8.93
CA ILE A 18 10.67 -2.93 7.71
C ILE A 18 11.35 -3.49 6.46
N GLY A 19 12.65 -3.79 6.57
CA GLY A 19 13.32 -4.69 5.63
C GLY A 19 13.82 -4.07 4.34
N MET A 20 13.65 -2.76 4.10
CA MET A 20 14.09 -2.12 2.84
C MET A 20 15.55 -2.41 2.49
N ASN A 21 16.49 -2.24 3.44
CA ASN A 21 17.90 -2.50 3.19
C ASN A 21 18.20 -4.00 2.99
N MET A 22 17.51 -4.87 3.74
CA MET A 22 17.64 -6.32 3.63
C MET A 22 17.20 -6.80 2.24
N VAL A 23 16.04 -6.31 1.77
CA VAL A 23 15.49 -6.64 0.45
C VAL A 23 16.43 -6.13 -0.65
N SER A 24 16.89 -4.87 -0.59
CA SER A 24 17.80 -4.33 -1.60
C SER A 24 19.10 -5.13 -1.73
N LYS A 25 19.68 -5.58 -0.60
CA LYS A 25 20.87 -6.44 -0.62
C LYS A 25 20.58 -7.81 -1.22
N GLY A 26 19.44 -8.42 -0.90
CA GLY A 26 19.02 -9.68 -1.50
C GLY A 26 18.80 -9.57 -3.01
N VAL A 27 18.17 -8.48 -3.45
CA VAL A 27 17.94 -8.22 -4.88
C VAL A 27 19.26 -8.03 -5.63
N GLN A 28 20.24 -7.30 -5.06
CA GLN A 28 21.55 -7.16 -5.70
C GLN A 28 22.20 -8.52 -5.97
N ASN A 29 22.22 -9.41 -4.98
CA ASN A 29 22.79 -10.75 -5.15
C ASN A 29 22.05 -11.57 -6.23
N VAL A 30 20.72 -11.41 -6.35
CA VAL A 30 19.94 -12.09 -7.39
C VAL A 30 20.25 -11.52 -8.78
N LEU A 31 20.42 -10.20 -8.90
CA LEU A 31 20.82 -9.58 -10.16
C LEU A 31 22.22 -10.03 -10.60
N ASP A 32 23.18 -10.06 -9.67
CA ASP A 32 24.54 -10.56 -9.92
C ASP A 32 24.53 -12.04 -10.34
N PHE A 33 23.65 -12.85 -9.73
CA PHE A 33 23.45 -14.24 -10.13
C PHE A 33 22.91 -14.35 -11.56
N LEU A 34 21.84 -13.60 -11.88
CA LEU A 34 21.20 -13.62 -13.21
C LEU A 34 22.12 -13.14 -14.32
N GLN A 35 23.05 -12.21 -14.05
CA GLN A 35 24.04 -11.76 -15.04
C GLN A 35 24.97 -12.88 -15.51
N ASN A 36 25.16 -13.94 -14.73
CA ASN A 36 25.97 -15.08 -15.18
C ASN A 36 25.24 -15.90 -16.27
N ASP A 37 23.92 -16.02 -16.17
CA ASP A 37 23.09 -16.76 -17.14
C ASP A 37 22.68 -15.89 -18.34
N PHE A 38 22.53 -14.58 -18.11
CA PHE A 38 22.15 -13.60 -19.12
C PHE A 38 23.22 -12.49 -19.20
N PRO A 39 24.37 -12.75 -19.83
CA PRO A 39 25.50 -11.81 -19.87
C PRO A 39 25.21 -10.54 -20.68
N ASP A 40 24.15 -10.52 -21.49
CA ASP A 40 23.64 -9.36 -22.22
C ASP A 40 22.61 -8.54 -21.42
N MET A 41 22.25 -8.97 -20.21
CA MET A 41 21.36 -8.24 -19.31
C MET A 41 22.08 -7.05 -18.67
N ASP A 42 21.52 -5.84 -18.84
CA ASP A 42 21.99 -4.64 -18.17
C ASP A 42 21.10 -4.26 -16.97
N ALA A 43 21.67 -4.29 -15.76
CA ALA A 43 20.97 -3.98 -14.52
C ALA A 43 21.00 -2.46 -14.25
N ILE A 44 20.05 -1.74 -14.87
CA ILE A 44 19.99 -0.27 -14.82
C ILE A 44 19.82 0.28 -13.39
N SER A 45 18.97 -0.35 -12.58
CA SER A 45 18.70 0.07 -11.21
C SER A 45 18.05 -1.04 -10.39
N ILE A 46 18.44 -1.15 -9.12
CA ILE A 46 17.76 -2.01 -8.12
C ILE A 46 16.30 -1.54 -7.93
N SER A 47 16.02 -0.24 -8.11
CA SER A 47 14.68 0.34 -7.93
C SER A 47 14.19 1.02 -9.19
N GLY A 48 13.46 0.27 -10.02
CA GLY A 48 12.77 0.79 -11.21
C GLY A 48 11.41 1.44 -10.90
N ASN A 49 11.17 1.91 -9.68
CA ASN A 49 9.87 2.36 -9.15
C ASN A 49 8.74 1.30 -9.13
N PHE A 50 8.99 0.07 -9.58
CA PHE A 50 7.99 -1.01 -9.60
C PHE A 50 7.78 -1.67 -8.22
N CYS A 51 8.69 -1.45 -7.28
CA CYS A 51 8.43 -1.66 -5.84
C CYS A 51 7.48 -0.61 -5.27
N SER A 52 7.42 0.56 -5.92
CA SER A 52 6.79 1.81 -5.51
C SER A 52 6.99 2.16 -4.03
N ASP A 53 8.20 2.55 -3.64
CA ASP A 53 8.44 3.11 -2.30
C ASP A 53 8.06 4.60 -2.27
N LYS A 54 7.33 4.99 -1.22
CA LYS A 54 6.94 6.39 -0.93
C LYS A 54 6.23 7.13 -2.08
N LYS A 55 5.61 6.39 -3.00
CA LYS A 55 4.84 6.92 -4.14
C LYS A 55 3.49 6.21 -4.21
N PRO A 56 2.39 6.91 -4.51
CA PRO A 56 1.10 6.27 -4.75
C PRO A 56 1.21 5.34 -5.96
N SER A 57 0.70 4.12 -5.85
CA SER A 57 0.87 3.10 -6.88
C SER A 57 -0.25 2.05 -6.84
N VAL A 58 -0.87 1.80 -8.00
CA VAL A 58 -1.91 0.77 -8.17
C VAL A 58 -1.36 -0.60 -7.78
N VAL A 59 -0.08 -0.85 -8.10
CA VAL A 59 0.61 -2.11 -7.85
C VAL A 59 0.73 -2.39 -6.34
N ASN A 60 0.92 -1.37 -5.51
CA ASN A 60 0.90 -1.52 -4.05
C ASN A 60 -0.51 -1.71 -3.51
N TRP A 61 -1.52 -1.11 -4.15
CA TRP A 61 -2.92 -1.23 -3.72
C TRP A 61 -3.49 -2.62 -3.99
N ILE A 62 -3.20 -3.21 -5.16
CA ILE A 62 -3.74 -4.50 -5.58
C ILE A 62 -3.00 -5.67 -4.92
N GLU A 63 -1.68 -5.66 -5.01
CA GLU A 63 -0.85 -6.81 -4.57
C GLU A 63 -0.36 -6.68 -3.13
N GLY A 64 -0.58 -5.52 -2.51
CA GLY A 64 -0.02 -5.18 -1.20
C GLY A 64 1.47 -4.82 -1.24
N ARG A 65 1.98 -4.28 -0.12
CA ARG A 65 3.40 -4.05 0.16
C ARG A 65 3.61 -3.94 1.67
N GLY A 66 4.54 -4.69 2.24
CA GLY A 66 4.74 -4.74 3.69
C GLY A 66 3.67 -5.62 4.35
N LYS A 67 2.85 -5.06 5.23
CA LYS A 67 1.78 -5.78 5.93
C LYS A 67 0.41 -5.37 5.39
N SER A 68 -0.38 -6.34 4.95
CA SER A 68 -1.79 -6.15 4.60
C SER A 68 -2.66 -6.57 5.78
N LEU A 69 -3.53 -5.67 6.26
CA LEU A 69 -4.31 -5.85 7.48
C LEU A 69 -5.78 -5.47 7.24
N VAL A 70 -6.68 -6.10 7.99
CA VAL A 70 -8.10 -5.78 8.05
C VAL A 70 -8.55 -5.75 9.52
N CYS A 71 -9.43 -4.82 9.87
CA CYS A 71 -9.97 -4.67 11.22
C CYS A 71 -11.46 -4.37 11.14
N GLU A 72 -12.24 -4.93 12.06
CA GLU A 72 -13.69 -4.74 12.16
C GLU A 72 -14.13 -4.58 13.62
N ALA A 73 -15.24 -3.86 13.83
CA ALA A 73 -15.85 -3.67 15.14
C ALA A 73 -17.35 -3.44 15.01
N ILE A 74 -18.12 -3.90 16.02
CA ILE A 74 -19.56 -3.66 16.12
C ILE A 74 -19.81 -2.58 17.17
N ILE A 75 -20.37 -1.45 16.74
CA ILE A 75 -20.71 -0.33 17.63
C ILE A 75 -22.21 -0.33 17.90
N LYS A 76 -22.61 -0.42 19.17
CA LYS A 76 -24.02 -0.38 19.58
C LYS A 76 -24.64 0.99 19.28
N GLU A 77 -25.90 1.02 18.89
CA GLU A 77 -26.65 2.25 18.58
C GLU A 77 -26.57 3.30 19.70
N GLU A 78 -26.66 2.86 20.95
CA GLU A 78 -26.54 3.73 22.11
C GLU A 78 -25.20 4.49 22.13
N ALA A 79 -24.09 3.82 21.80
CA ALA A 79 -22.77 4.45 21.72
C ALA A 79 -22.67 5.41 20.53
N VAL A 80 -23.26 5.06 19.37
CA VAL A 80 -23.33 5.96 18.20
C VAL A 80 -24.07 7.25 18.57
N ARG A 81 -25.20 7.16 19.26
CA ARG A 81 -25.99 8.32 19.66
C ARG A 81 -25.35 9.12 20.80
N LYS A 82 -24.88 8.44 21.86
CA LYS A 82 -24.37 9.10 23.07
C LYS A 82 -22.94 9.60 22.93
N VAL A 83 -22.07 8.91 22.19
CA VAL A 83 -20.65 9.26 22.05
C VAL A 83 -20.40 9.97 20.73
N LEU A 84 -20.79 9.36 19.60
CA LEU A 84 -20.54 9.91 18.26
C LEU A 84 -21.52 11.03 17.88
N LYS A 85 -22.60 11.22 18.67
CA LYS A 85 -23.61 12.27 18.50
C LYS A 85 -24.28 12.25 17.12
N THR A 86 -24.50 11.06 16.57
CA THR A 86 -25.11 10.85 15.25
C THR A 86 -26.01 9.61 15.24
N THR A 87 -26.50 9.21 14.07
CA THR A 87 -27.30 8.00 13.86
C THR A 87 -26.57 7.02 12.93
N VAL A 88 -26.91 5.72 13.03
CA VAL A 88 -26.32 4.69 12.16
C VAL A 88 -26.61 4.97 10.67
N PRO A 89 -27.84 5.29 10.24
CA PRO A 89 -28.11 5.60 8.84
C PRO A 89 -27.29 6.77 8.30
N ALA A 90 -27.15 7.84 9.08
CA ALA A 90 -26.34 9.00 8.67
C ALA A 90 -24.85 8.65 8.50
N LEU A 91 -24.29 7.79 9.35
CA LEU A 91 -22.91 7.32 9.20
C LEU A 91 -22.71 6.45 7.96
N VAL A 92 -23.66 5.54 7.68
CA VAL A 92 -23.61 4.67 6.49
C VAL A 92 -23.70 5.53 5.23
N GLU A 93 -24.68 6.44 5.17
CA GLU A 93 -24.84 7.36 4.05
C GLU A 93 -23.60 8.22 3.82
N LEU A 94 -23.04 8.81 4.89
CA LEU A 94 -21.80 9.57 4.81
C LEU A 94 -20.64 8.74 4.26
N ASN A 95 -20.49 7.48 4.69
CA ASN A 95 -19.43 6.61 4.19
C ASN A 95 -19.60 6.31 2.68
N MET A 96 -20.82 5.99 2.25
CA MET A 96 -21.13 5.72 0.85
C MET A 96 -20.85 6.95 -0.03
N LEU A 97 -21.34 8.12 0.38
CA LEU A 97 -21.19 9.34 -0.41
C LEU A 97 -19.75 9.88 -0.38
N LYS A 98 -19.11 9.92 0.80
CA LYS A 98 -17.80 10.55 0.96
C LYS A 98 -16.64 9.62 0.61
N ASN A 99 -16.59 8.43 1.21
CA ASN A 99 -15.43 7.55 1.11
C ASN A 99 -15.46 6.66 -0.13
N LEU A 100 -16.64 6.33 -0.66
CA LEU A 100 -16.78 5.53 -1.87
C LEU A 100 -16.99 6.41 -3.10
N THR A 101 -18.18 7.01 -3.24
CA THR A 101 -18.53 7.77 -4.45
C THR A 101 -17.64 9.00 -4.62
N GLY A 102 -17.43 9.78 -3.55
CA GLY A 102 -16.58 10.97 -3.58
C GLY A 102 -15.14 10.64 -3.99
N SER A 103 -14.54 9.62 -3.36
CA SER A 103 -13.19 9.15 -3.71
C SER A 103 -13.11 8.63 -5.15
N ALA A 104 -14.15 7.94 -5.64
CA ALA A 104 -14.21 7.46 -7.03
C ALA A 104 -14.27 8.62 -8.03
N VAL A 105 -15.10 9.64 -7.78
CA VAL A 105 -15.25 10.82 -8.67
C VAL A 105 -13.93 11.58 -8.83
N VAL A 106 -13.11 11.67 -7.78
CA VAL A 106 -11.79 12.33 -7.85
C VAL A 106 -10.67 11.42 -8.35
N GLY A 107 -10.96 10.16 -8.69
CA GLY A 107 -9.96 9.19 -9.15
C GLY A 107 -8.96 8.81 -8.06
N ALA A 108 -9.37 8.75 -6.80
CA ALA A 108 -8.49 8.40 -5.69
C ALA A 108 -7.93 6.98 -5.85
N LEU A 109 -6.64 6.81 -5.56
CA LEU A 109 -5.94 5.53 -5.61
C LEU A 109 -5.71 5.01 -4.19
N GLY A 110 -6.48 4.00 -3.77
CA GLY A 110 -6.46 3.45 -2.40
C GLY A 110 -6.99 4.40 -1.31
N GLY A 111 -7.30 5.65 -1.65
CA GLY A 111 -7.80 6.70 -0.75
C GLY A 111 -9.30 6.63 -0.42
N PHE A 112 -9.86 5.44 -0.24
CA PHE A 112 -11.28 5.22 0.04
C PHE A 112 -11.56 5.27 1.56
N ASN A 113 -11.19 6.37 2.19
CA ASN A 113 -11.26 6.54 3.65
C ASN A 113 -11.44 8.01 4.05
N ALA A 114 -11.62 8.25 5.36
CA ALA A 114 -11.81 9.59 5.89
C ALA A 114 -10.50 10.38 6.02
N HIS A 115 -9.56 9.85 6.79
CA HIS A 115 -8.30 10.51 7.15
C HIS A 115 -7.29 9.49 7.71
N ALA A 116 -7.18 8.30 7.08
CA ALA A 116 -6.30 7.23 7.56
C ALA A 116 -4.83 7.69 7.70
N SER A 117 -4.37 8.56 6.79
CA SER A 117 -3.01 9.14 6.84
C SER A 117 -2.71 9.89 8.13
N ASN A 118 -3.71 10.54 8.73
CA ASN A 118 -3.52 11.31 9.96
C ASN A 118 -3.20 10.39 11.15
N ILE A 119 -3.81 9.21 11.20
CA ILE A 119 -3.55 8.22 12.25
C ILE A 119 -2.19 7.55 12.02
N VAL A 120 -1.88 7.16 10.77
CA VAL A 120 -0.62 6.48 10.41
C VAL A 120 0.61 7.36 10.64
N SER A 121 0.44 8.69 10.58
CA SER A 121 1.55 9.64 10.74
C SER A 121 1.80 10.05 12.20
N LEU A 122 1.02 9.52 13.16
CA LEU A 122 1.24 9.80 14.57
C LEU A 122 2.57 9.17 15.04
N PRO A 123 3.42 9.93 15.74
CA PRO A 123 4.77 9.45 16.12
C PRO A 123 4.78 8.38 17.22
N ASP A 124 3.69 8.24 17.99
CA ASP A 124 3.64 7.42 19.21
C ASP A 124 2.63 6.26 19.15
N LEU A 125 2.26 5.81 17.94
CA LEU A 125 1.49 4.58 17.72
C LEU A 125 2.37 3.47 17.11
#